data_AF-A0A367IG45-F1
#
_entry.id   AF-A0A367IG45-F1
#
_cell.length_a   1.000
_cell.length_b   1.000
_cell.length_c   1.000
_cell.angle_alpha   90.00
_cell.angle_beta   90.00
_cell.angle_gamma   90.00
#
_symmetry.space_group_name_H-M   'P 1'
#
loop_
_entity.id
_entity.type
_entity.pdbx_description
1 polymer ?
#
loop_
_entity_poly.entity_id
_entity_poly.type
_entity_poly.pdbx_seq_one_letter_code
_entity_poly.pdbx_strand_id
1 'polypeptide(L)' 'MERTCNIDAKGRVVRFVTGIFAIIAGFVLAILVTQGVLSPEPYWMLVTGSIIGGIFAMWEARAGWCVVRAIGIKTPL' A
#
# COMPACT_ATOMS: atom_id res chain seq x y z
N MET A 1 8.88 19.86 10.29
CA MET A 1 7.50 19.82 10.82
C MET A 1 7.18 18.41 11.26
N GLU A 2 7.07 18.16 12.56
CA GLU A 2 6.46 16.92 13.04
C GLU A 2 4.97 16.93 12.69
N ARG A 3 4.50 15.89 11.99
CA ARG A 3 3.07 15.68 11.79
C ARG A 3 2.50 15.05 13.05
N THR A 4 1.33 15.52 13.49
CA THR A 4 0.64 14.90 14.63
C THR A 4 0.35 13.44 14.32
N CYS A 5 0.76 12.54 15.22
CA CYS A 5 0.50 11.12 15.07
C CYS A 5 -1.03 10.90 15.10
N ASN A 6 -1.61 10.41 14.01
CA ASN A 6 -3.04 10.08 13.94
C ASN A 6 -3.32 8.58 13.94
N ILE A 7 -2.28 7.75 13.90
CA ILE A 7 -2.37 6.29 13.81
C ILE A 7 -1.93 5.67 15.14
N ASP A 8 -2.73 4.73 15.65
CA ASP A 8 -2.39 3.91 16.80
C ASP A 8 -1.29 2.89 16.48
N ALA A 9 -0.57 2.39 17.49
CA ALA A 9 0.51 1.41 17.27
C ALA A 9 0.04 0.18 16.46
N LYS A 10 -1.21 -0.27 16.67
CA LYS A 10 -1.83 -1.36 15.89
C LYS A 10 -2.06 -0.96 14.44
N GLY A 11 -2.66 0.20 14.18
CA GLY A 11 -2.92 0.71 12.84
C GLY A 11 -1.63 0.90 12.03
N ARG A 12 -0.51 1.21 12.72
CA ARG A 12 0.83 1.30 12.12
C ARG A 12 1.30 -0.06 11.61
N VAL A 13 1.22 -1.09 12.47
CA VAL A 13 1.64 -2.46 12.10
C VAL A 13 0.79 -2.99 10.96
N VAL A 14 -0.54 -2.85 11.04
CA VAL A 14 -1.43 -3.34 9.98
C VAL A 14 -1.12 -2.68 8.65
N ARG A 15 -0.97 -1.34 8.60
CA ARG A 15 -0.63 -0.62 7.37
C ARG A 15 0.72 -1.04 6.77
N PHE A 16 1.72 -1.27 7.62
CA PHE A 16 3.03 -1.74 7.17
C PHE A 16 2.93 -3.14 6.56
N VAL A 17 2.23 -4.07 7.23
CA VAL A 17 2.03 -5.44 6.77
C VAL A 17 1.21 -5.47 5.49
N THR A 18 0.12 -4.70 5.38
CA THR A 18 -0.66 -4.59 4.13
C THR A 18 0.17 -4.04 2.99
N GLY A 19 1.08 -3.09 3.27
CA GLY A 19 1.99 -2.55 2.26
C GLY A 19 2.97 -3.61 1.74
N ILE A 20 3.54 -4.44 2.62
CA ILE A 20 4.38 -5.58 2.23
C ILE A 20 3.60 -6.55 1.35
N PHE A 21 2.39 -6.95 1.75
CA PHE A 21 1.56 -7.86 0.96
C PHE A 21 1.18 -7.28 -0.40
N ALA A 22 0.89 -5.97 -0.47
CA ALA A 22 0.59 -5.29 -1.74
C ALA A 22 1.80 -5.33 -2.69
N ILE A 23 3.01 -5.08 -2.18
CA ILE A 23 4.25 -5.17 -2.99
C ILE A 23 4.48 -6.60 -3.47
N ILE A 24 4.36 -7.60 -2.59
CA ILE A 24 4.50 -9.02 -2.95
C ILE A 24 3.48 -9.39 -4.03
N ALA A 25 2.22 -9.01 -3.86
CA ALA A 25 1.18 -9.25 -4.85
C ALA A 25 1.50 -8.57 -6.20
N GLY A 26 2.01 -7.35 -6.17
CA GLY A 26 2.48 -6.63 -7.37
C GLY A 26 3.59 -7.36 -8.11
N PHE A 27 4.58 -7.92 -7.39
CA PHE A 27 5.62 -8.73 -8.01
C PHE A 27 5.10 -10.05 -8.59
N VAL A 28 4.20 -10.73 -7.88
CA VAL A 28 3.56 -11.96 -8.40
C VAL A 28 2.78 -11.66 -9.68
N LEU A 29 2.01 -10.57 -9.70
CA LEU A 29 1.32 -10.08 -10.91
C LEU A 29 2.30 -9.78 -12.05
N ALA A 30 3.41 -9.10 -11.76
CA ALA A 30 4.42 -8.78 -12.77
C ALA A 30 4.99 -10.05 -13.41
N ILE A 31 5.30 -11.07 -12.60
CA ILE A 31 5.78 -12.36 -13.09
C ILE A 31 4.73 -13.00 -14.01
N LEU A 32 3.46 -13.07 -13.59
CA LEU A 32 2.38 -13.64 -14.39
C LEU A 32 2.17 -12.93 -15.74
N VAL A 33 2.28 -11.60 -15.76
CA VAL A 33 2.20 -10.81 -16.99
C VAL A 33 3.39 -11.09 -17.90
N THR A 34 4.61 -11.11 -17.35
CA THR A 34 5.83 -11.38 -18.15
C THR A 34 5.89 -12.80 -18.71
N GLN A 35 5.27 -13.78 -18.03
CA GLN A 35 5.14 -15.16 -18.51
C GLN A 35 4.02 -15.34 -19.56
N GLY A 36 3.27 -14.28 -19.88
CA GLY A 36 2.15 -14.35 -20.84
C GLY A 36 0.92 -15.07 -20.31
N VAL A 37 0.83 -15.33 -19.00
CA VAL A 37 -0.35 -15.92 -18.36
C VAL A 37 -1.50 -14.91 -18.33
N LEU A 38 -1.16 -13.62 -18.20
CA LEU A 38 -2.10 -12.50 -18.18
C LEU A 38 -1.80 -11.52 -19.32
N SER A 39 -2.83 -10.85 -19.82
CA SER A 39 -2.65 -9.80 -20.82
C SER A 39 -1.88 -8.60 -20.24
N PRO A 40 -1.04 -7.90 -21.01
CA PRO A 40 -0.25 -6.79 -20.44
C PRO A 40 -1.10 -5.55 -20.05
N GLU A 41 -2.10 -5.21 -20.87
CA GLU A 41 -2.72 -3.88 -20.94
C GLU A 41 -4.02 -3.71 -20.13
N PRO A 42 -4.21 -4.45 -19.02
CA PRO A 42 -4.53 -3.69 -17.80
C PRO A 42 -3.65 -4.06 -16.60
N TYR A 43 -2.95 -5.18 -16.66
CA TYR A 43 -2.29 -5.74 -15.49
C TYR A 43 -1.01 -4.99 -15.12
N TRP A 44 -0.35 -4.30 -16.05
CA TRP A 44 0.74 -3.38 -15.68
C TRP A 44 0.29 -2.21 -14.81
N MET A 45 -0.95 -1.73 -14.98
CA MET A 45 -1.53 -0.71 -14.09
C MET A 45 -1.76 -1.27 -12.68
N LEU A 46 -2.19 -2.52 -12.58
CA LEU A 46 -2.33 -3.21 -11.28
C LEU A 46 -0.96 -3.45 -10.63
N VAL A 47 0.04 -3.91 -11.37
CA VAL A 47 1.41 -4.11 -10.87
C VAL A 47 1.96 -2.81 -10.28
N THR A 48 1.92 -1.73 -11.06
CA THR A 48 2.43 -0.42 -10.64
C THR A 48 1.62 0.14 -9.47
N GLY A 49 0.28 0.05 -9.51
CA GLY A 49 -0.60 0.47 -8.43
C GLY A 49 -0.35 -0.29 -7.12
N SER A 50 -0.16 -1.60 -7.18
CA SER A 50 0.14 -2.43 -6.00
C SER A 50 1.50 -2.09 -5.39
N ILE A 51 2.53 -1.86 -6.21
CA ILE A 51 3.87 -1.49 -5.71
C ILE A 51 3.86 -0.07 -5.11
N ILE A 52 3.36 0.92 -5.85
CA ILE A 52 3.32 2.31 -5.39
C ILE A 52 2.42 2.45 -4.17
N GLY A 53 1.23 1.85 -4.20
CA GLY A 53 0.30 1.84 -3.08
C GLY A 53 0.86 1.13 -1.85
N GLY A 54 1.59 0.03 -2.03
CA GLY A 54 2.26 -0.68 -0.94
C GLY A 54 3.38 0.14 -0.30
N ILE A 55 4.23 0.78 -1.11
CA ILE A 55 5.27 1.70 -0.62
C ILE A 55 4.64 2.87 0.15
N PHE A 56 3.56 3.44 -0.39
CA PHE A 56 2.84 4.53 0.26
C PHE A 56 2.28 4.11 1.62
N ALA A 57 1.64 2.94 1.72
CA ALA A 57 1.13 2.41 2.98
C ALA A 57 2.24 2.18 4.02
N MET A 58 3.41 1.69 3.60
CA MET A 58 4.58 1.52 4.48
C MET A 58 5.13 2.87 4.97
N TRP A 59 5.12 3.90 4.11
CA TRP A 59 5.54 5.24 4.49
C TRP A 59 4.57 5.89 5.50
N GLU A 60 3.26 5.77 5.29
CA GLU A 60 2.25 6.24 6.24
C GLU A 60 2.41 5.58 7.60
N ALA A 61 2.66 4.26 7.61
CA ALA A 61 2.97 3.53 8.83
C ALA A 61 4.21 4.10 9.52
N ARG A 62 5.32 4.28 8.81
CA ARG A 62 6.55 4.82 9.40
C ARG A 62 6.41 6.25 9.91
N ALA A 63 5.65 7.09 9.21
CA ALA A 63 5.36 8.46 9.63
C ALA A 63 4.40 8.54 10.82
N GLY A 64 3.67 7.46 11.14
CA GLY A 64 2.62 7.49 12.16
C GLY A 64 1.43 8.35 11.76
N TRP A 65 1.25 8.60 10.45
CA TRP A 65 0.30 9.55 9.92
C TRP A 65 -0.39 8.98 8.69
N CYS A 66 -1.73 8.97 8.70
CA CYS A 66 -2.53 8.45 7.62
C CYS A 66 -3.35 9.55 6.94
N VAL A 67 -3.22 9.65 5.61
CA VAL A 67 -3.90 10.64 4.78
C VAL A 67 -5.42 10.49 4.84
N VAL A 68 -5.95 9.26 4.79
CA VAL A 68 -7.41 9.03 4.80
C VAL A 68 -8.06 9.48 6.10
N ARG A 69 -7.40 9.28 7.24
CA ARG A 69 -7.87 9.82 8.53
C ARG A 69 -7.73 11.35 8.58
N ALA A 70 -6.69 11.91 7.96
CA ALA A 70 -6.49 13.36 7.92
C ALA A 70 -7.54 14.11 7.09
N ILE A 71 -8.08 13.49 6.03
CA ILE A 71 -9.21 14.03 5.24
C ILE A 71 -10.59 13.73 5.86
N GLY A 72 -10.63 13.15 7.07
CA GLY A 72 -11.87 12.94 7.83
C GLY A 72 -12.54 11.57 7.65
N ILE A 73 -11.94 10.63 6.92
CA ILE A 73 -12.48 9.28 6.77
C ILE A 73 -12.13 8.46 8.02
N LYS A 74 -13.16 7.98 8.72
CA LYS A 74 -12.98 7.08 9.87
C LYS A 74 -12.56 5.69 9.38
N THR A 75 -11.28 5.35 9.59
CA THR A 75 -10.81 3.97 9.45
C THR A 75 -10.95 3.25 10.79
N PRO A 76 -11.39 1.98 10.83
CA PRO A 76 -11.53 1.22 12.08
C PRO A 76 -10.20 0.87 12.75
N LEU A 77 -9.08 1.13 12.05
CA LEU A 77 -7.70 0.81 12.42
C LEU A 77 -6.82 2.06 12.57
#